data_AF-A0A6H5I9W8-F1
#
_entry.id   AF-A0A6H5I9W8-F1
#
_cell.length_a   1.000
_cell.length_b   1.000
_cell.length_c   1.000
_cell.angle_alpha   90.00
_cell.angle_beta   90.00
_cell.angle_gamma   90.00
#
_symmetry.space_group_name_H-M   'P 1'
#
loop_
_entity.id
_entity.type
_entity.pdbx_description
1 polymer ?
#
loop_
_entity_poly.entity_id
_entity_poly.type
_entity_poly.pdbx_seq_one_letter_code
_entity_poly.pdbx_strand_id
1 'polypeptide(L)'
;MKIATIVLFACLIGVALCTPPRGGRGGKGGAGGEGGRGGNGAIAGDGGRAGNGGRGGRGGNGKIAGDGGDGGRAGRGGRGGDGKVAGAGGNAGRGGAGGRGGNALRG
;
A
#
# COMPACT_ATOMS: atom_id res chain seq x y z
N MET A 1 41.70 14.80 1.61
CA MET A 1 40.43 14.98 0.85
C MET A 1 39.90 13.66 0.29
N LYS A 2 40.69 12.82 -0.40
CA LYS A 2 40.24 11.55 -1.03
C LYS A 2 39.60 10.52 -0.07
N ILE A 3 40.18 10.31 1.11
CA ILE A 3 39.66 9.32 2.09
C ILE A 3 38.26 9.73 2.58
N ALA A 4 38.05 11.00 2.90
CA ALA A 4 36.74 11.51 3.31
C ALA A 4 35.68 11.33 2.20
N THR A 5 36.05 11.52 0.94
CA THR A 5 35.14 11.30 -0.20
C THR A 5 34.78 9.83 -0.37
N ILE A 6 35.74 8.92 -0.20
CA ILE A 6 35.51 7.46 -0.30
C ILE A 6 34.57 6.98 0.82
N VAL A 7 34.81 7.41 2.06
CA VAL A 7 33.95 7.07 3.21
C VAL A 7 32.53 7.58 2.99
N LEU A 8 32.36 8.81 2.51
CA LEU A 8 31.06 9.38 2.22
C LEU A 8 30.31 8.59 1.14
N PHE A 9 31.00 8.16 0.09
CA PHE A 9 30.43 7.37 -1.00
C PHE A 9 29.99 5.98 -0.53
N ALA A 10 30.83 5.30 0.27
CA ALA A 10 30.50 4.01 0.86
C ALA A 10 29.28 4.11 1.79
N CYS A 11 29.20 5.16 2.61
CA CYS A 11 28.04 5.42 3.46
C CYS A 11 26.77 5.67 2.65
N LEU A 12 26.83 6.47 1.58
CA LEU A 12 25.68 6.75 0.71
C LEU A 12 25.16 5.49 0.01
N ILE A 13 26.05 4.65 -0.50
CA ILE A 13 25.68 3.37 -1.12
C ILE A 13 25.05 2.43 -0.09
N GLY A 14 25.64 2.35 1.11
CA GLY A 14 25.11 1.56 2.22
C GLY A 14 23.70 2.00 2.62
N VAL A 15 23.47 3.31 2.76
CA VAL A 15 22.14 3.86 3.09
C VAL A 15 21.13 3.58 1.97
N ALA A 16 21.52 3.75 0.71
CA ALA A 16 20.64 3.50 -0.43
C ALA A 16 20.19 2.04 -0.52
N LEU A 17 21.10 1.08 -0.27
CA LEU A 17 20.81 -0.36 -0.32
C LEU A 17 20.09 -0.88 0.94
N CYS A 18 20.27 -0.23 2.09
CA CYS A 18 19.62 -0.64 3.35
C CYS A 18 18.11 -0.32 3.38
N THR A 19 17.60 0.55 2.51
CA THR A 19 16.16 0.81 2.42
C THR A 19 15.47 -0.24 1.52
N PRO A 20 14.65 -1.15 2.08
CA PRO A 20 13.90 -2.09 1.27
C PRO A 20 12.95 -1.31 0.35
N PRO A 21 12.75 -1.73 -0.92
CA PRO A 21 11.86 -1.05 -1.84
C PRO A 21 10.44 -1.04 -1.26
N ARG A 22 9.92 0.17 -1.04
CA ARG A 22 8.57 0.42 -0.53
C ARG A 22 7.60 0.67 -1.68
N GLY A 23 6.44 0.04 -1.62
CA GLY A 23 5.35 0.34 -2.52
C GLY A 23 4.76 1.73 -2.25
N GLY A 24 4.48 2.49 -3.31
CA GLY A 24 3.80 3.78 -3.18
C GLY A 24 2.35 3.61 -2.69
N ARG A 25 1.79 4.60 -2.00
CA ARG A 25 0.37 4.58 -1.62
C ARG A 25 -0.52 4.89 -2.81
N GLY A 26 -1.68 4.23 -2.87
CA GLY A 26 -2.71 4.55 -3.85
C GLY A 26 -3.29 5.96 -3.64
N GLY A 27 -3.51 6.67 -4.75
CA GLY A 27 -4.15 8.00 -4.72
C GLY A 27 -5.61 7.94 -4.27
N LYS A 28 -6.16 9.05 -3.76
CA LYS A 28 -7.58 9.14 -3.43
C LYS A 28 -8.43 9.18 -4.71
N GLY A 29 -9.57 8.51 -4.69
CA GLY A 29 -10.57 8.62 -5.74
C GLY A 29 -11.26 9.99 -5.73
N GLY A 30 -11.60 10.50 -6.92
CA GLY A 30 -12.49 11.67 -7.07
C GLY A 30 -13.93 11.35 -6.66
N ALA A 31 -14.86 12.30 -6.78
CA ALA A 31 -16.28 12.05 -6.47
C ALA A 31 -16.83 10.88 -7.32
N GLY A 32 -17.40 9.86 -6.68
CA GLY A 32 -17.79 8.60 -7.37
C GLY A 32 -16.65 7.62 -7.66
N GLY A 33 -15.40 8.06 -7.59
CA GLY A 33 -14.24 7.33 -8.07
C GLY A 33 -13.69 6.31 -7.08
N GLU A 34 -13.08 5.25 -7.63
CA GLU A 34 -12.31 4.28 -6.86
C GLU A 34 -11.01 4.88 -6.32
N GLY A 35 -10.56 4.38 -5.18
CA GLY A 35 -9.21 4.65 -4.71
C GLY A 35 -8.15 3.96 -5.56
N GLY A 36 -7.01 4.61 -5.75
CA GLY A 36 -5.86 4.06 -6.48
C GLY A 36 -5.27 2.82 -5.79
N ARG A 37 -4.57 1.98 -6.55
CA ARG A 37 -3.90 0.80 -5.98
C ARG A 37 -2.59 1.19 -5.29
N GLY A 38 -2.32 0.53 -4.17
CA GLY A 38 -1.00 0.55 -3.56
C GLY A 38 0.02 -0.19 -4.42
N GLY A 39 1.25 0.34 -4.47
CA GLY A 39 2.37 -0.25 -5.18
C GLY A 39 2.88 -1.51 -4.48
N ASN A 40 3.41 -2.44 -5.26
CA ASN A 40 4.06 -3.64 -4.73
C ASN A 40 5.46 -3.31 -4.21
N GLY A 41 5.97 -4.11 -3.28
CA GLY A 41 7.31 -3.92 -2.72
C GLY A 41 7.65 -4.97 -1.68
N ALA A 42 8.86 -4.90 -1.10
CA ALA A 42 9.17 -5.72 0.07
C ALA A 42 8.24 -5.36 1.24
N ILE A 43 8.00 -4.06 1.41
CA ILE A 43 6.90 -3.49 2.18
C ILE A 43 6.00 -2.78 1.18
N ALA A 44 4.80 -3.29 0.94
CA ALA A 44 3.92 -2.75 -0.07
C ALA A 44 3.12 -1.54 0.45
N GLY A 45 2.59 -0.75 -0.48
CA GLY A 45 1.79 0.43 -0.15
C GLY A 45 0.32 0.10 -0.01
N ASP A 46 -0.39 0.91 0.77
CA ASP A 46 -1.83 0.77 0.97
C ASP A 46 -2.62 1.28 -0.25
N GLY A 47 -3.83 0.74 -0.42
CA GLY A 47 -4.81 1.27 -1.36
C GLY A 47 -5.31 2.64 -0.95
N GLY A 48 -5.64 3.46 -1.94
CA GLY A 48 -6.21 4.78 -1.73
C GLY A 48 -7.67 4.73 -1.27
N ARG A 49 -8.12 5.78 -0.60
CA ARG A 49 -9.53 5.94 -0.22
C ARG A 49 -10.39 6.34 -1.42
N ALA A 50 -11.60 5.81 -1.51
CA ALA A 50 -12.55 6.17 -2.55
C ALA A 50 -13.29 7.49 -2.28
N GLY A 51 -13.87 8.08 -3.33
CA GLY A 51 -14.90 9.12 -3.18
C GLY A 51 -16.28 8.51 -2.88
N ASN A 52 -17.30 9.36 -2.63
CA ASN A 52 -18.68 8.90 -2.33
C ASN A 52 -19.19 7.90 -3.38
N GLY A 53 -19.77 6.78 -2.93
CA GLY A 53 -20.22 5.67 -3.77
C GLY A 53 -19.09 4.76 -4.29
N GLY A 54 -17.84 5.24 -4.29
CA GLY A 54 -16.68 4.56 -4.84
C GLY A 54 -16.12 3.46 -3.94
N ARG A 55 -15.36 2.56 -4.56
CA ARG A 55 -14.66 1.47 -3.88
C ARG A 55 -13.24 1.88 -3.47
N GLY A 56 -12.83 1.52 -2.26
CA GLY A 56 -11.45 1.71 -1.82
C GLY A 56 -10.46 0.92 -2.67
N GLY A 57 -9.25 1.44 -2.82
CA GLY A 57 -8.20 0.87 -3.65
C GLY A 57 -7.64 -0.44 -3.09
N ARG A 58 -7.05 -1.27 -3.94
CA ARG A 58 -6.38 -2.51 -3.50
C ARG A 58 -5.01 -2.18 -2.89
N GLY A 59 -4.67 -2.80 -1.77
CA GLY A 59 -3.31 -2.79 -1.23
C GLY A 59 -2.32 -3.51 -2.16
N GLY A 60 -1.06 -3.08 -2.12
CA GLY A 60 0.02 -3.71 -2.88
C GLY A 60 0.44 -5.05 -2.28
N ASN A 61 0.97 -5.94 -3.11
CA ASN A 61 1.53 -7.22 -2.69
C ASN A 61 2.99 -7.08 -2.26
N GLY A 62 3.41 -7.84 -1.24
CA GLY A 62 4.77 -7.76 -0.71
C GLY A 62 5.11 -8.83 0.31
N LYS A 63 6.30 -8.74 0.95
CA LYS A 63 6.58 -9.57 2.13
C LYS A 63 5.67 -9.12 3.28
N ILE A 64 5.60 -7.81 3.48
CA ILE A 64 4.54 -7.15 4.25
C ILE A 64 3.66 -6.46 3.21
N ALA A 65 2.43 -6.94 3.07
CA ALA A 65 1.48 -6.40 2.12
C ALA A 65 0.78 -5.14 2.66
N GLY A 66 0.30 -4.30 1.75
CA GLY A 66 -0.44 -3.10 2.10
C GLY A 66 -1.91 -3.39 2.31
N ASP A 67 -2.57 -2.53 3.09
CA ASP A 67 -3.99 -2.65 3.38
C ASP A 67 -4.85 -2.16 2.20
N GLY A 68 -6.08 -2.64 2.13
CA GLY A 68 -7.08 -2.06 1.24
C GLY A 68 -7.47 -0.65 1.70
N GLY A 69 -7.70 0.26 0.76
CA GLY A 69 -8.19 1.59 1.09
C GLY A 69 -9.67 1.59 1.49
N ASP A 70 -10.13 2.62 2.19
CA ASP A 70 -11.53 2.71 2.61
C ASP A 70 -12.48 3.05 1.46
N GLY A 71 -13.71 2.54 1.53
CA GLY A 71 -14.81 2.96 0.66
C GLY A 71 -15.33 4.36 0.99
N GLY A 72 -15.93 5.03 0.00
CA GLY A 72 -16.71 6.26 0.24
C GLY A 72 -18.08 5.96 0.82
N ARG A 73 -18.92 6.97 1.10
CA ARG A 73 -20.32 6.75 1.57
C ARG A 73 -21.07 5.80 0.62
N ALA A 74 -21.73 4.77 1.14
CA ALA A 74 -22.32 3.65 0.39
C ALA A 74 -21.35 2.80 -0.46
N GLY A 75 -20.05 3.10 -0.40
CA GLY A 75 -18.98 2.44 -1.13
C GLY A 75 -18.33 1.31 -0.32
N ARG A 76 -17.70 0.38 -1.04
CA ARG A 76 -17.05 -0.80 -0.45
C ARG A 76 -15.58 -0.55 -0.15
N GLY A 77 -15.08 -1.09 0.96
CA GLY A 77 -13.65 -1.14 1.22
C GLY A 77 -12.85 -1.89 0.15
N GLY A 78 -11.59 -1.52 0.01
CA GLY A 78 -10.62 -2.13 -0.87
C GLY A 78 -10.12 -3.49 -0.36
N ARG A 79 -9.54 -4.30 -1.24
CA ARG A 79 -8.94 -5.57 -0.83
C ARG A 79 -7.50 -5.36 -0.35
N GLY A 80 -7.11 -6.00 0.75
CA GLY A 80 -5.72 -6.09 1.17
C GLY A 80 -4.82 -6.78 0.14
N GLY A 81 -3.53 -6.45 0.18
CA GLY A 81 -2.52 -7.11 -0.62
C GLY A 81 -2.14 -8.48 -0.07
N ASP A 82 -1.60 -9.33 -0.95
CA ASP A 82 -1.13 -10.66 -0.59
C ASP A 82 0.35 -10.62 -0.18
N GLY A 83 0.71 -11.36 0.87
CA GLY A 83 2.07 -11.33 1.41
C GLY A 83 2.31 -12.31 2.55
N LYS A 84 3.57 -12.40 3.04
CA LYS A 84 3.88 -13.22 4.23
C LYS A 84 3.13 -12.68 5.45
N VAL A 85 3.09 -11.36 5.58
CA VAL A 85 2.12 -10.63 6.38
C VAL A 85 1.10 -10.05 5.40
N ALA A 86 -0.13 -10.57 5.43
CA ALA A 86 -1.20 -10.14 4.56
C ALA A 86 -1.78 -8.79 4.99
N GLY A 87 -2.21 -7.99 4.03
CA GLY A 87 -2.89 -6.72 4.30
C GLY A 87 -4.33 -6.95 4.73
N ALA A 88 -4.84 -6.09 5.60
CA ALA A 88 -6.24 -6.04 5.95
C ALA A 88 -7.10 -5.54 4.78
N GLY A 89 -8.40 -5.85 4.83
CA GLY A 89 -9.38 -5.20 3.97
C GLY A 89 -9.64 -3.78 4.44
N GLY A 90 -9.93 -2.87 3.51
CA GLY A 90 -10.30 -1.50 3.85
C GLY A 90 -11.68 -1.40 4.50
N ASN A 91 -11.95 -0.32 5.21
CA ASN A 91 -13.24 -0.15 5.88
C ASN A 91 -14.35 0.18 4.88
N ALA A 92 -15.58 -0.13 5.29
CA ALA A 92 -16.78 0.33 4.59
C ALA A 92 -16.95 1.84 4.80
N GLY A 93 -17.53 2.53 3.81
CA GLY A 93 -18.22 3.78 4.11
C GLY A 93 -19.60 3.52 4.72
N ARG A 94 -20.25 4.56 5.26
CA ARG A 94 -21.60 4.46 5.84
C ARG A 94 -22.57 3.86 4.82
N GLY A 95 -23.22 2.74 5.18
CA GLY A 95 -24.15 2.01 4.30
C GLY A 95 -23.47 1.15 3.22
N GLY A 96 -22.14 1.06 3.23
CA GLY A 96 -21.37 0.19 2.35
C GLY A 96 -20.93 -1.10 3.04
N ALA A 97 -20.04 -1.84 2.39
CA ALA A 97 -19.50 -3.10 2.91
C ALA A 97 -17.98 -3.02 3.09
N GLY A 98 -17.46 -3.79 4.07
CA GLY A 98 -16.02 -3.90 4.28
C GLY A 98 -15.29 -4.49 3.08
N GLY A 99 -14.00 -4.20 3.02
CA GLY A 99 -13.05 -4.82 2.13
C GLY A 99 -12.68 -6.22 2.59
N ARG A 100 -12.18 -7.04 1.67
CA ARG A 100 -11.63 -8.37 2.01
C ARG A 100 -10.16 -8.24 2.37
N GLY A 101 -9.71 -9.01 3.35
CA GLY A 101 -8.28 -9.19 3.60
C GLY A 101 -7.53 -9.76 2.38
N GLY A 102 -6.22 -9.58 2.39
CA GLY A 102 -5.31 -10.29 1.51
C GLY A 102 -5.04 -11.70 2.00
N ASN A 103 -4.35 -12.48 1.17
CA ASN A 103 -3.97 -13.85 1.46
C ASN A 103 -2.57 -13.88 2.09
N ALA A 104 -2.45 -14.60 3.20
CA ALA A 104 -1.16 -14.94 3.78
C ALA A 104 -0.48 -16.00 2.90
N LEU A 105 0.70 -15.68 2.36
CA LEU A 105 1.47 -16.57 1.52
C LEU A 105 2.45 -17.36 2.38
N ARG A 106 2.36 -18.70 2.34
CA ARG A 106 3.38 -19.57 2.92
C ARG A 106 4.58 -19.62 1.98
N GLY A 107 5.78 -19.41 2.52
CA GLY A 107 7.04 -19.57 1.81
C GLY A 107 8.22 -19.43 2.74
#